data_AF-A0A1I0KDH5-F1
#
_entry.id   AF-A0A1I0KDH5-F1
#
_cell.length_a   1.000
_cell.length_b   1.000
_cell.length_c   1.000
_cell.angle_alpha   90.00
_cell.angle_beta   90.00
_cell.angle_gamma   90.00
#
_symmetry.space_group_name_H-M   'P 1'
#
loop_
_entity.id
_entity.type
_entity.pdbx_description
1 polymer ?
#
loop_
_entity_poly.entity_id
_entity_poly.type
_entity_poly.pdbx_seq_one_letter_code
_entity_poly.pdbx_strand_id
1 'polypeptide(L)'
;MLNDPLCNADELSYLTPAQRGSNGAPVRTATALYSGNAHASARSDLTVRLSTDDGATWPTRALIRTGTAGYSTMAAGQVGVLYEIGDTGGIVFARFTLDWLRTA
;
A
#
# COMPACT_ATOMS: atom_id res chain seq x y z
N MET A 1 -9.70 6.95 8.49
CA MET A 1 -9.30 5.93 9.49
C MET A 1 -8.66 4.76 8.77
N LEU A 2 -7.48 4.33 9.21
CA LEU A 2 -6.83 3.09 8.80
C LEU A 2 -7.28 2.03 9.79
N ASN A 3 -8.23 1.19 9.39
CA ASN A 3 -8.68 0.08 10.23
C ASN A 3 -7.58 -0.99 10.23
N ASP A 4 -7.29 -1.57 11.39
CA ASP A 4 -6.31 -2.63 11.52
C ASP A 4 -6.86 -3.74 12.45
N PRO A 5 -6.87 -5.01 12.01
CA PRO A 5 -7.36 -6.13 12.80
C PRO A 5 -6.26 -6.76 13.68
N LEU A 6 -5.29 -5.98 14.16
CA LEU A 6 -4.06 -6.45 14.82
C LEU A 6 -3.18 -7.26 13.84
N CYS A 7 -2.93 -6.71 12.64
CA CYS A 7 -2.12 -7.34 11.61
C CYS A 7 -0.95 -6.43 11.18
N ASN A 8 -0.05 -7.00 10.38
CA ASN A 8 0.97 -6.20 9.71
C ASN A 8 0.32 -5.35 8.60
N ALA A 9 0.82 -4.13 8.47
CA ALA A 9 0.60 -3.26 7.34
C ALA A 9 1.96 -2.72 6.87
N ASP A 10 2.00 -2.17 5.66
CA ASP A 10 3.18 -1.50 5.12
C ASP A 10 2.83 -0.07 4.69
N GLU A 11 3.77 0.84 4.89
CA GLU A 11 3.68 2.23 4.44
C GLU A 11 4.96 2.59 3.68
N LEU A 12 4.80 3.20 2.51
CA LEU A 12 5.92 3.64 1.69
C LEU A 12 5.75 5.09 1.24
N SER A 13 6.80 5.91 1.40
CA SER A 13 6.87 7.21 0.71
C SER A 13 7.10 6.98 -0.78
N TYR A 14 6.19 7.43 -1.63
CA TYR A 14 6.21 7.13 -3.06
C TYR A 14 7.29 7.93 -3.78
N LEU A 15 8.47 7.32 -3.89
CA LEU A 15 9.66 7.84 -4.58
C LEU A 15 10.37 6.70 -5.31
N THR A 16 10.89 7.01 -6.48
CA THR A 16 11.77 6.13 -7.26
C THR A 16 13.23 6.58 -7.10
N PRO A 17 14.22 5.67 -7.29
CA PRO A 17 15.64 6.02 -7.18
C PRO A 17 16.12 7.14 -8.11
N ALA A 18 15.36 7.47 -9.15
CA ALA A 18 15.63 8.57 -10.08
C ALA A 18 15.28 9.96 -9.51
N GLN A 19 14.43 10.04 -8.48
CA GLN A 19 13.95 11.30 -7.90
C GLN A 19 14.94 11.80 -6.85
N ARG A 20 16.02 12.43 -7.31
CA ARG A 20 17.10 12.98 -6.48
C ARG A 20 17.17 14.50 -6.56
N GLY A 21 17.52 15.13 -5.45
CA GLY A 21 17.81 16.57 -5.38
C GLY A 21 19.18 16.90 -5.96
N SER A 22 19.52 18.19 -5.99
CA SER A 22 20.79 18.70 -6.51
C SER A 22 22.04 18.15 -5.80
N ASN A 23 21.89 17.67 -4.58
CA ASN A 23 22.95 17.03 -3.79
C ASN A 23 23.00 15.50 -3.92
N GLY A 24 22.18 14.90 -4.81
CA GLY A 24 22.11 13.45 -5.02
C GLY A 24 21.30 12.67 -3.98
N ALA A 25 20.80 13.31 -2.92
CA ALA A 25 19.90 12.68 -1.95
C ALA A 25 18.49 12.50 -2.54
N PRO A 26 17.67 11.53 -2.06
CA PRO A 26 16.26 11.46 -2.43
C PRO A 26 15.54 12.79 -2.15
N VAL A 27 14.67 13.21 -3.07
CA VAL A 27 13.79 14.36 -2.80
C VAL A 27 12.79 14.01 -1.69
N ARG A 28 12.20 15.03 -1.06
CA ARG A 28 11.06 14.81 -0.16
C ARG A 28 9.77 14.62 -0.96
N THR A 29 8.85 13.83 -0.44
CA THR A 29 7.49 13.67 -0.98
C THR A 29 6.48 13.71 0.16
N ALA A 30 5.31 14.26 -0.11
CA ALA A 30 4.12 14.12 0.74
C ALA A 30 3.19 12.99 0.25
N THR A 31 3.59 12.29 -0.81
CA THR A 31 2.83 11.16 -1.38
C THR A 31 3.24 9.88 -0.68
N ALA A 32 2.30 9.24 0.00
CA ALA A 32 2.51 7.96 0.68
C ALA A 32 1.48 6.94 0.21
N LEU A 33 1.88 5.66 0.21
CA LEU A 33 0.99 4.53 0.01
C LEU A 33 0.95 3.69 1.28
N TYR A 34 -0.21 3.13 1.57
CA TYR A 34 -0.44 2.21 2.67
C TYR A 34 -1.09 0.93 2.14
N SER A 35 -0.62 -0.24 2.58
CA SER A 35 -1.30 -1.53 2.35
C SER A 35 -1.67 -2.18 3.68
N GLY A 36 -2.94 -2.54 3.84
CA GLY A 36 -3.43 -3.21 5.04
C GLY A 36 -4.84 -3.78 4.86
N ASN A 37 -5.26 -4.58 5.84
CA ASN A 37 -6.59 -5.17 5.86
C ASN A 37 -7.66 -4.12 6.20
N ALA A 38 -8.59 -3.85 5.28
CA ALA A 38 -9.63 -2.85 5.49
C ALA A 38 -10.82 -3.37 6.33
N HIS A 39 -10.56 -4.13 7.38
CA HIS A 39 -11.57 -4.72 8.26
C HIS A 39 -11.20 -4.49 9.73
N ALA A 40 -12.20 -4.27 10.60
CA ALA A 40 -11.96 -3.88 12.00
C ALA A 40 -11.39 -5.01 12.88
N SER A 41 -11.61 -6.26 12.50
CA SER A 41 -11.29 -7.41 13.36
C SER A 41 -10.86 -8.68 12.61
N ALA A 42 -10.77 -8.64 11.28
CA ALA A 42 -10.46 -9.81 10.46
C ALA A 42 -9.33 -9.50 9.48
N ARG A 43 -8.45 -10.48 9.26
CA ARG A 43 -7.40 -10.42 8.23
C ARG A 43 -8.02 -10.69 6.85
N SER A 44 -8.79 -9.72 6.36
CA SER A 44 -9.47 -9.77 5.08
C SER A 44 -9.37 -8.45 4.32
N ASP A 45 -9.73 -8.50 3.05
CA ASP A 45 -9.93 -7.33 2.19
C ASP A 45 -8.69 -6.41 2.14
N LEU A 46 -7.57 -6.98 1.69
CA LEU A 46 -6.33 -6.25 1.50
C LEU A 46 -6.57 -5.07 0.56
N THR A 47 -6.34 -3.87 1.08
CA THR A 47 -6.65 -2.61 0.43
C THR A 47 -5.41 -1.74 0.41
N VAL A 48 -5.14 -1.12 -0.73
CA VAL A 48 -4.12 -0.07 -0.85
C VAL A 48 -4.76 1.29 -0.73
N ARG A 49 -4.06 2.25 -0.14
CA ARG A 49 -4.54 3.62 0.08
C ARG A 49 -3.46 4.61 -0.33
N LEU A 50 -3.89 5.78 -0.78
CA LEU A 50 -3.03 6.88 -1.19
C LEU A 50 -3.29 8.09 -0.30
N SER A 51 -2.20 8.65 0.22
CA SER A 51 -2.15 9.96 0.86
C SER A 51 -1.33 10.92 0.00
N THR A 52 -1.74 12.19 -0.05
CA THR A 52 -1.01 13.29 -0.70
C THR A 52 -0.69 14.43 0.27
N ASP A 53 -0.88 14.19 1.56
CA ASP A 53 -0.75 15.13 2.67
C ASP A 53 0.10 14.55 3.79
N ASP A 54 1.15 13.81 3.42
CA ASP A 54 2.16 13.24 4.33
C ASP A 54 1.54 12.31 5.40
N GLY A 55 0.57 11.51 4.98
CA GLY A 55 -0.10 10.51 5.83
C GLY A 55 -1.23 11.06 6.69
N ALA A 56 -1.54 12.36 6.64
CA ALA A 56 -2.60 12.94 7.45
C ALA A 56 -4.00 12.43 7.07
N THR A 57 -4.28 12.26 5.76
CA THR A 57 -5.54 11.68 5.27
C THR A 57 -5.32 10.63 4.18
N TRP A 58 -6.30 9.73 4.06
CA TRP A 58 -6.26 8.57 3.15
C TRP A 58 -7.59 8.40 2.39
N PRO A 59 -8.01 9.41 1.58
CA PRO A 59 -9.32 9.40 0.93
C PRO A 59 -9.40 8.40 -0.23
N THR A 60 -8.29 8.19 -0.94
CA THR A 60 -8.20 7.33 -2.11
C THR A 60 -7.80 5.92 -1.70
N ARG A 61 -8.54 4.90 -2.16
CA ARG A 61 -8.31 3.50 -1.81
C ARG A 61 -8.79 2.56 -2.89
N ALA A 62 -8.16 1.40 -2.99
CA ALA A 62 -8.58 0.33 -3.89
C ALA A 62 -8.37 -1.04 -3.27
N LEU A 63 -9.32 -1.96 -3.50
CA LEU A 63 -9.22 -3.35 -3.05
C LEU A 63 -8.24 -4.12 -3.96
N ILE A 64 -7.22 -4.72 -3.38
CA ILE A 64 -6.28 -5.61 -4.09
C ILE A 64 -6.81 -7.05 -4.08
N ARG A 65 -7.34 -7.49 -2.93
CA ARG A 65 -7.85 -8.84 -2.76
C ARG A 65 -9.05 -8.84 -1.83
N THR A 66 -10.15 -9.44 -2.29
CA THR A 66 -11.29 -9.76 -1.43
C THR A 66 -11.03 -11.01 -0.58
N GLY A 67 -11.63 -11.06 0.61
CA GLY A 67 -11.55 -12.21 1.50
C GLY A 67 -10.19 -12.32 2.18
N THR A 68 -9.82 -13.52 2.63
CA THR A 68 -8.64 -13.75 3.49
C THR A 68 -7.37 -13.23 2.86
N ALA A 69 -6.69 -12.33 3.58
CA ALA A 69 -5.38 -11.80 3.24
C ALA A 69 -4.65 -11.40 4.53
N GLY A 70 -3.36 -11.71 4.62
CA GLY A 70 -2.54 -11.44 5.80
C GLY A 70 -1.56 -10.30 5.57
N TYR A 71 -0.30 -10.55 5.91
CA TYR A 71 0.78 -9.58 5.84
C TYR A 71 0.97 -9.09 4.40
N SER A 72 1.45 -7.87 4.27
CA SER A 72 1.74 -7.28 2.97
C SER A 72 2.96 -6.39 3.02
N THR A 73 3.67 -6.30 1.90
CA THR A 73 4.75 -5.31 1.71
C THR A 73 4.73 -4.79 0.27
N MET A 74 5.16 -3.55 0.10
CA MET A 74 5.12 -2.83 -1.16
C MET A 74 6.50 -2.35 -1.61
N ALA A 75 6.62 -2.12 -2.92
CA ALA A 75 7.80 -1.47 -3.52
C ALA A 75 7.36 -0.39 -4.52
N ALA A 76 8.04 0.76 -4.50
CA ALA A 76 7.76 1.90 -5.37
C ALA A 76 8.18 1.68 -6.84
N GLY A 77 7.59 2.46 -7.76
CA GLY A 77 7.74 2.32 -9.22
C GLY A 77 6.40 2.04 -9.90
N GLN A 78 6.32 1.07 -10.80
CA GLN A 78 5.05 0.33 -10.94
C GLN A 78 4.84 -0.38 -9.60
N VAL A 79 3.88 0.11 -8.80
CA VAL A 79 3.77 -0.32 -7.40
C VAL A 79 3.53 -1.81 -7.38
N GLY A 80 4.47 -2.53 -6.78
CA GLY A 80 4.34 -3.96 -6.50
C GLY A 80 3.83 -4.13 -5.08
N VAL A 81 2.94 -5.09 -4.88
CA VAL A 81 2.51 -5.54 -3.55
C VAL A 81 2.65 -7.06 -3.47
N LEU A 82 3.39 -7.51 -2.46
CA LEU A 82 3.54 -8.92 -2.10
C LEU A 82 2.69 -9.17 -0.85
N TYR A 83 1.83 -10.19 -0.85
CA TYR A 83 0.92 -10.42 0.27
C TYR A 83 0.56 -11.90 0.48
N GLU A 84 0.19 -12.21 1.72
CA GLU A 84 -0.30 -13.54 2.13
C GLU A 84 -1.78 -13.73 1.77
N ILE A 85 -2.16 -14.95 1.39
CA ILE A 85 -3.54 -15.30 1.03
C ILE A 85 -4.27 -16.19 2.05
N GLY A 86 -3.74 -16.28 3.27
CA GLY A 86 -4.30 -17.03 4.39
C GLY A 86 -3.67 -18.40 4.63
N ASP A 87 -4.26 -19.14 5.56
CA ASP A 87 -3.71 -20.37 6.14
C ASP A 87 -3.64 -21.57 5.17
N THR A 88 -4.27 -21.47 4.00
CA THR A 88 -4.13 -22.46 2.92
C THR A 88 -2.78 -22.35 2.20
N GLY A 89 -1.96 -21.37 2.58
CA GLY A 89 -0.64 -21.11 2.01
C GLY A 89 -0.71 -20.26 0.74
N GLY A 90 0.36 -19.49 0.51
CA GLY A 90 0.58 -18.74 -0.71
C GLY A 90 1.02 -17.30 -0.47
N ILE A 91 1.98 -16.88 -1.26
CA ILE A 91 2.40 -15.49 -1.38
C ILE A 91 2.08 -15.07 -2.81
N VAL A 92 1.30 -14.00 -2.94
CA VAL A 92 0.87 -13.48 -4.25
C VAL A 92 1.50 -12.12 -4.49
N PHE A 93 1.90 -11.89 -5.73
CA PHE A 93 2.40 -10.61 -6.20
C PHE A 93 1.38 -9.97 -7.14
N ALA A 94 1.01 -8.72 -6.87
CA ALA A 94 0.20 -7.89 -7.76
C ALA A 94 0.93 -6.58 -8.08
N ARG A 95 0.55 -5.95 -9.19
CA ARG A 95 1.05 -4.64 -9.60
C ARG A 95 -0.08 -3.69 -9.91
N PHE A 96 0.08 -2.42 -9.57
CA PHE A 96 -0.85 -1.36 -9.96
C PHE A 96 -0.11 -0.04 -10.23
N THR A 97 -0.82 0.92 -10.81
CA THR A 97 -0.33 2.29 -11.03
C THR A 97 -1.07 3.26 -10.11
N LEU A 98 -0.47 4.41 -9.83
CA LEU A 98 -1.17 5.46 -9.07
C LEU A 98 -2.42 5.96 -9.81
N ASP A 99 -2.42 5.96 -11.14
CA ASP A 99 -3.58 6.38 -11.92
C ASP A 99 -4.74 5.40 -11.78
N TRP A 100 -4.46 4.09 -11.75
CA TRP A 100 -5.47 3.09 -11.40
C TRP A 100 -6.01 3.34 -9.98
N LEU A 101 -5.12 3.54 -9.00
CA LEU A 101 -5.55 3.78 -7.62
C LEU A 101 -6.39 5.06 -7.46
N ARG A 102 -6.12 6.10 -8.24
CA ARG A 102 -6.90 7.36 -8.23
C ARG A 102 -8.28 7.25 -8.87
N THR A 103 -8.54 6.20 -9.64
CA THR A 103 -9.77 6.01 -10.41
C THR A 103 -10.58 4.79 -9.99
N ALA A 104 -10.04 3.99 -9.06
CA ALA A 104 -10.65 2.79 -8.50
C ALA A 104 -11.83 3.06 -7.56
#